data_AF-A0A0D2C8S8-F1
#
_entry.id   AF-A0A0D2C8S8-F1
#
_cell.length_a   1.000
_cell.length_b   1.000
_cell.length_c   1.000
_cell.angle_alpha   90.00
_cell.angle_beta   90.00
_cell.angle_gamma   90.00
#
_symmetry.space_group_name_H-M   'P 1'
#
loop_
_entity.id
_entity.type
_entity.pdbx_description
1 polymer ?
#
loop_
_entity_poly.entity_id
_entity_poly.type
_entity_poly.pdbx_seq_one_letter_code
_entity_poly.pdbx_strand_id
1 'polypeptide(L)'
;MADTREICWQTPDLTIILTIEADQIVRLKEIKPVNEKTISPRSSLFSESSLPLTEIRLAGEGTDDTKSSKTLVCGAVTKRLKYRSHQESASDQQQFLEITSHDDVSKLTVTATLVAYTGTPVLRSFAKVQNEGDKNIILCQVTSLVVGGLTGGSREWFHDYVASSATNTWF
;
A
#
# COMPACT_ATOMS: atom_id res chain seq x y z
N MET A 1 -5.97 18.37 16.69
CA MET A 1 -5.29 17.15 16.23
C MET A 1 -5.99 16.74 14.95
N ALA A 2 -5.27 16.57 13.85
CA ALA A 2 -5.90 16.15 12.60
C ALA A 2 -6.49 14.75 12.79
N ASP A 3 -7.71 14.54 12.31
CA ASP A 3 -8.46 13.31 12.53
C ASP A 3 -7.86 12.19 11.67
N THR A 4 -7.24 11.19 12.29
CA THR A 4 -6.76 10.01 11.57
C THR A 4 -7.95 9.09 11.33
N ARG A 5 -8.23 8.80 10.06
CA ARG A 5 -9.27 7.84 9.67
C ARG A 5 -8.66 6.48 9.40
N GLU A 6 -9.26 5.44 9.96
CA GLU A 6 -8.90 4.05 9.66
C GLU A 6 -9.97 3.40 8.77
N ILE A 7 -9.52 2.57 7.82
CA ILE A 7 -10.36 1.62 7.09
C ILE A 7 -9.93 0.23 7.57
N CYS A 8 -10.80 -0.41 8.33
CA CYS A 8 -10.58 -1.76 8.87
C CYS A 8 -11.37 -2.76 8.03
N TRP A 9 -10.68 -3.46 7.15
CA TRP A 9 -11.29 -4.47 6.29
C TRP A 9 -11.09 -5.86 6.89
N GLN A 10 -12.18 -6.43 7.41
CA GLN A 10 -12.20 -7.75 8.03
C GLN A 10 -12.77 -8.78 7.06
N THR A 11 -11.97 -9.81 6.80
CA THR A 11 -12.32 -10.98 5.99
C THR A 11 -12.30 -12.23 6.88
N PRO A 12 -12.82 -13.39 6.45
CA PRO A 12 -12.78 -14.60 7.26
C PRO A 12 -11.38 -15.01 7.70
N ASP A 13 -10.36 -14.79 6.86
CA ASP A 13 -9.01 -15.30 7.08
C ASP A 13 -7.97 -14.19 7.29
N LEU A 14 -8.23 -12.95 6.84
CA LEU A 14 -7.33 -11.80 6.96
C LEU A 14 -7.98 -10.57 7.59
N THR A 15 -7.19 -9.82 8.34
CA THR A 15 -7.45 -8.43 8.73
C THR A 15 -6.49 -7.50 8.00
N ILE A 16 -7.02 -6.48 7.34
CA ILE A 16 -6.25 -5.44 6.68
C ILE A 16 -6.64 -4.10 7.29
N ILE A 17 -5.65 -3.30 7.68
CA ILE A 17 -5.87 -1.96 8.23
C ILE A 17 -5.15 -0.94 7.35
N LEU A 18 -5.92 0.03 6.86
CA LEU A 18 -5.42 1.20 6.15
C LEU A 18 -5.62 2.46 7.00
N THR A 19 -4.69 3.39 6.93
CA THR A 19 -4.81 4.72 7.57
C THR A 19 -4.87 5.82 6.52
N ILE A 20 -5.63 6.86 6.84
CA ILE A 20 -5.70 8.11 6.09
C ILE A 20 -5.47 9.23 7.10
N GLU A 21 -4.36 9.93 6.94
CA GLU A 21 -3.95 11.00 7.86
C GLU A 21 -4.34 12.38 7.30
N ALA A 22 -3.82 13.45 7.92
CA ALA A 22 -4.07 14.83 7.53
C ALA A 22 -3.74 15.10 6.06
N ASP A 23 -2.74 14.40 5.50
CA ASP A 23 -2.33 14.54 4.12
C ASP A 23 -3.21 13.78 3.12
N GLN A 24 -4.24 13.06 3.59
CA GLN A 24 -5.19 12.29 2.78
C GLN A 24 -4.55 11.16 1.95
N ILE A 25 -3.30 10.77 2.23
CA ILE A 25 -2.68 9.63 1.56
C ILE A 25 -3.13 8.35 2.26
N VAL A 26 -3.60 7.38 1.48
CA VAL A 26 -3.96 6.05 1.99
C VAL A 26 -2.68 5.26 2.23
N ARG A 27 -2.46 4.81 3.46
CA ARG A 27 -1.32 3.99 3.84
C ARG A 27 -1.77 2.62 4.30
N LEU A 28 -1.04 1.59 3.92
CA LEU A 28 -1.18 0.26 4.48
C LEU A 28 -0.49 0.21 5.84
N LYS A 29 -1.25 -0.01 6.91
CA LYS A 29 -0.75 -0.14 8.28
C LYS A 29 -0.46 -1.59 8.63
N GLU A 30 -1.39 -2.49 8.32
CA GLU A 30 -1.29 -3.89 8.74
C GLU A 30 -1.97 -4.84 7.73
N ILE A 31 -1.35 -6.00 7.51
CA ILE A 31 -1.97 -7.19 6.90
C ILE A 31 -1.62 -8.35 7.81
N LYS A 32 -2.63 -9.09 8.29
CA LYS A 32 -2.40 -10.27 9.12
C LYS A 32 -3.52 -11.29 9.00
N PRO A 33 -3.26 -12.57 9.32
CA PRO A 33 -4.33 -13.53 9.58
C PRO A 33 -5.21 -13.11 10.76
N VAL A 34 -6.51 -13.43 10.74
CA VAL A 34 -7.48 -13.00 11.77
C VAL A 34 -7.08 -13.45 13.19
N ASN A 35 -6.48 -14.62 13.32
CA ASN A 35 -6.10 -15.19 14.62
C ASN A 35 -4.73 -14.74 15.14
N GLU A 36 -4.02 -13.89 14.38
CA GLU A 36 -2.69 -13.43 14.75
C GLU A 36 -2.72 -12.11 15.52
N LYS A 37 -1.79 -11.98 16.45
CA LYS A 37 -1.62 -10.76 17.24
C LYS A 37 -0.92 -9.69 16.41
N THR A 38 -1.36 -8.45 16.58
CA THR A 38 -0.64 -7.31 16.02
C THR A 38 0.73 -7.21 16.67
N ILE A 39 1.76 -7.09 15.84
CA ILE A 39 3.14 -6.98 16.28
C ILE A 39 3.46 -5.50 16.43
N SER A 40 3.73 -5.06 17.66
CA SER A 40 4.19 -3.69 17.90
C SER A 40 5.62 -3.51 17.37
N PRO A 41 5.90 -2.41 16.65
CA PRO A 41 7.27 -2.09 16.22
C PRO A 41 8.22 -2.05 17.42
N ARG A 42 9.35 -2.75 17.33
CA ARG A 42 10.44 -2.73 18.33
C ARG A 42 11.56 -1.75 18.00
N SER A 43 11.44 -1.03 16.89
CA SER A 43 12.38 0.01 16.46
C SER A 43 12.30 1.21 17.40
N SER A 44 13.45 1.74 17.79
CA SER A 44 13.54 3.03 18.47
C SER A 44 13.48 4.23 17.52
N LEU A 45 13.65 3.99 16.21
CA LEU A 45 13.75 5.03 15.18
C LEU A 45 12.40 5.36 14.54
N PHE A 46 11.48 4.38 14.52
CA PHE A 46 10.19 4.50 13.85
C PHE A 46 9.10 3.91 14.73
N SER A 47 8.12 4.73 15.11
CA SER A 47 6.93 4.29 15.85
C SER A 47 5.87 3.68 14.94
N GLU A 48 5.89 4.04 13.66
CA GLU A 48 4.95 3.57 12.64
C GLU A 48 5.74 3.11 11.40
N SER A 49 5.17 2.15 10.69
CA SER A 49 5.77 1.58 9.48
C SER A 49 4.80 1.57 8.30
N SER A 50 3.71 2.34 8.42
CA SER A 50 2.71 2.46 7.37
C SER A 50 3.32 3.14 6.15
N LEU A 51 3.10 2.54 4.98
CA LEU A 51 3.58 3.04 3.70
C LEU A 51 2.39 3.29 2.77
N PRO A 52 2.49 4.19 1.78
CA PRO A 52 1.41 4.42 0.82
C PRO A 52 0.95 3.13 0.17
N LEU A 53 -0.36 2.94 0.04
CA LEU A 53 -0.95 1.70 -0.49
C LEU A 53 -0.47 1.40 -1.93
N THR A 54 -0.28 2.46 -2.72
CA THR A 54 0.18 2.39 -4.11
C THR A 54 1.19 3.50 -4.37
N GLU A 55 2.25 3.17 -5.08
CA GLU A 55 3.28 4.11 -5.52
C GLU A 55 3.21 4.29 -7.03
N ILE A 56 3.31 5.54 -7.48
CA ILE A 56 3.28 5.89 -8.90
C ILE A 56 4.46 6.79 -9.25
N ARG A 57 5.05 6.52 -10.41
CA ARG A 57 6.00 7.41 -11.06
C ARG A 57 5.57 7.75 -12.47
N LEU A 58 5.57 9.04 -12.76
CA LEU A 58 5.38 9.58 -14.10
C LEU A 58 6.69 10.14 -14.63
N ALA A 59 6.87 10.16 -15.95
CA ALA A 59 8.02 10.84 -16.55
C ALA A 59 7.95 12.35 -16.27
N GLY A 60 9.08 12.95 -15.90
CA GLY A 60 9.16 14.37 -15.56
C GLY A 60 8.75 14.72 -14.12
N GLU A 61 8.24 13.75 -13.36
CA GLU A 61 7.95 13.91 -11.93
C GLU A 61 9.14 13.44 -11.09
N GLY A 62 9.54 14.27 -10.14
CA GLY A 62 10.68 14.00 -9.25
C GLY A 62 10.31 13.17 -8.03
N THR A 63 11.31 13.01 -7.17
CA THR A 63 11.12 12.67 -5.76
C THR A 63 11.28 13.96 -4.97
N ASP A 64 10.44 14.16 -3.97
CA ASP A 64 10.45 15.35 -3.12
C ASP A 64 11.51 15.20 -2.00
N ASP A 65 11.28 15.74 -0.80
CA ASP A 65 12.13 15.64 0.40
C ASP A 65 12.54 14.20 0.84
N THR A 66 11.95 13.15 0.26
CA THR A 66 12.26 11.76 0.56
C THR A 66 13.55 11.36 -0.17
N LYS A 67 14.67 11.38 0.56
CA LYS A 67 15.99 11.01 0.01
C LYS A 67 15.93 9.66 -0.69
N SER A 68 16.64 9.59 -1.81
CA SER A 68 16.86 8.46 -2.72
C SER A 68 17.15 7.12 -2.02
N SER A 69 16.12 6.47 -1.49
CA SER A 69 16.17 5.03 -1.25
C SER A 69 16.06 4.33 -2.60
N LYS A 70 16.72 3.16 -2.76
CA LYS A 70 16.64 2.38 -4.00
C LYS A 70 15.21 1.94 -4.34
N THR A 71 14.29 1.98 -3.37
CA THR A 71 12.89 1.59 -3.55
C THR A 71 12.00 2.77 -3.96
N LEU A 72 12.46 4.02 -3.82
CA LEU A 72 11.78 5.24 -4.30
C LEU A 72 10.28 5.29 -3.96
N VAL A 73 9.94 4.83 -2.76
CA VAL A 73 8.61 4.94 -2.13
C VAL A 73 8.41 6.38 -1.66
N CYS A 74 7.16 6.84 -1.61
CA CYS A 74 6.75 8.21 -1.31
C CYS A 74 7.25 9.24 -2.35
N GLY A 75 7.10 8.93 -3.64
CA GLY A 75 7.40 9.87 -4.74
C GLY A 75 6.47 11.09 -4.77
N ALA A 76 6.82 12.12 -5.55
CA ALA A 76 6.04 13.36 -5.60
C ALA A 76 4.57 13.13 -6.03
N VAL A 77 4.34 12.23 -6.99
CA VAL A 77 2.99 11.86 -7.44
C VAL A 77 2.22 11.16 -6.33
N THR A 78 2.82 10.19 -5.66
CA THR A 78 2.19 9.48 -4.54
C THR A 78 1.77 10.43 -3.42
N LYS A 79 2.59 11.45 -3.13
CA LYS A 79 2.23 12.48 -2.15
C LYS A 79 1.00 13.30 -2.54
N ARG A 80 0.67 13.38 -3.82
CA ARG A 80 -0.51 14.07 -4.35
C ARG A 80 -1.72 13.16 -4.54
N LEU A 81 -1.56 11.83 -4.48
CA LEU A 81 -2.67 10.87 -4.56
C LEU A 81 -3.51 10.93 -3.28
N LYS A 82 -4.57 11.74 -3.31
CA LYS A 82 -5.46 11.93 -2.17
C LYS A 82 -6.62 10.95 -2.23
N TYR A 83 -6.96 10.38 -1.09
CA TYR A 83 -8.12 9.51 -0.92
C TYR A 83 -9.40 10.19 -1.42
N ARG A 84 -10.21 9.45 -2.18
CA ARG A 84 -11.52 9.90 -2.69
C ARG A 84 -12.65 9.05 -2.12
N SER A 85 -12.54 7.73 -2.21
CA SER A 85 -13.58 6.79 -1.77
C SER A 85 -13.01 5.38 -1.59
N HIS A 86 -13.75 4.53 -0.89
CA HIS A 86 -13.57 3.09 -0.97
C HIS A 86 -14.92 2.39 -1.10
N GLN A 87 -14.90 1.18 -1.62
CA GLN A 87 -16.04 0.29 -1.71
C GLN A 87 -15.62 -1.12 -1.33
N GLU A 88 -16.45 -1.77 -0.51
CA GLU A 88 -16.35 -3.19 -0.23
C GLU A 88 -17.40 -3.94 -1.02
N SER A 89 -17.02 -5.11 -1.54
CA SER A 89 -17.97 -6.04 -2.17
C SER A 89 -17.55 -7.48 -1.90
N ALA A 90 -18.48 -8.41 -2.09
CA ALA A 90 -18.23 -9.83 -1.86
C ALA A 90 -18.94 -10.68 -2.90
N SER A 91 -18.35 -11.84 -3.14
CA SER A 91 -18.91 -12.98 -3.87
C SER A 91 -18.67 -14.25 -3.03
N ASP A 92 -19.17 -15.40 -3.48
CA ASP A 92 -19.14 -16.65 -2.70
C ASP A 92 -17.74 -17.05 -2.19
N GLN A 93 -16.68 -16.76 -2.94
CA GLN A 93 -15.30 -17.17 -2.61
C GLN A 93 -14.30 -16.01 -2.49
N GLN A 94 -14.73 -14.78 -2.80
CA GLN A 94 -13.83 -13.62 -2.87
C GLN A 94 -14.49 -12.40 -2.24
N GLN A 95 -13.71 -11.67 -1.45
CA GLN A 95 -14.08 -10.35 -0.96
C GLN A 95 -13.13 -9.33 -1.56
N PHE A 96 -13.66 -8.15 -1.87
CA PHE A 96 -12.95 -7.07 -2.54
C PHE A 96 -13.01 -5.80 -1.70
N LEU A 97 -11.90 -5.09 -1.65
CA LEU A 97 -11.83 -3.71 -1.20
C LEU A 97 -11.18 -2.88 -2.31
N GLU A 98 -11.93 -1.93 -2.85
CA GLU A 98 -11.45 -0.99 -3.86
C GLU A 98 -11.27 0.37 -3.22
N ILE A 99 -10.07 0.94 -3.34
CA ILE A 99 -9.72 2.25 -2.81
C ILE A 99 -9.38 3.15 -3.98
N THR A 100 -10.10 4.26 -4.10
CA THR A 100 -9.88 5.26 -5.14
C THR A 100 -9.17 6.48 -4.57
N SER A 101 -8.09 6.87 -5.22
CA SER A 101 -7.32 8.08 -4.94
C SER A 101 -7.15 8.92 -6.21
N HIS A 102 -6.96 10.22 -6.06
CA HIS A 102 -6.82 11.16 -7.18
C HIS A 102 -5.68 12.15 -6.97
N ASP A 103 -4.91 12.44 -8.02
CA ASP A 103 -3.95 13.54 -8.07
C ASP A 103 -4.53 14.68 -8.92
N ASP A 104 -4.92 15.77 -8.26
CA ASP A 104 -5.51 16.94 -8.91
C ASP A 104 -4.56 17.67 -9.87
N VAL A 105 -3.24 17.50 -9.73
CA VAL A 105 -2.24 18.16 -10.59
C VAL A 105 -2.09 17.40 -11.90
N SER A 106 -1.87 16.09 -11.85
CA SER A 106 -1.72 15.26 -13.04
C SER A 106 -3.05 14.76 -13.61
N LYS A 107 -4.18 15.01 -12.93
CA LYS A 107 -5.52 14.52 -13.31
C LYS A 107 -5.55 13.00 -13.44
N LEU A 108 -4.93 12.32 -12.49
CA LEU A 108 -4.77 10.87 -12.51
C LEU A 108 -5.59 10.25 -11.38
N THR A 109 -6.45 9.30 -11.73
CA THR A 109 -7.21 8.48 -10.78
C THR A 109 -6.56 7.11 -10.65
N VAL A 110 -6.36 6.66 -9.42
CA VAL A 110 -5.82 5.35 -9.07
C VAL A 110 -6.87 4.58 -8.30
N THR A 111 -7.17 3.36 -8.75
CA THR A 111 -7.98 2.42 -7.98
C THR A 111 -7.07 1.26 -7.57
N ALA A 112 -6.77 1.17 -6.29
CA ALA A 112 -6.12 0.00 -5.70
C ALA A 112 -7.19 -1.03 -5.32
N THR A 113 -7.07 -2.25 -5.83
CA THR A 113 -8.01 -3.33 -5.55
C THR A 113 -7.31 -4.42 -4.74
N LEU A 114 -7.82 -4.66 -3.55
CA LEU A 114 -7.45 -5.77 -2.68
C LEU A 114 -8.49 -6.88 -2.80
N VAL A 115 -8.04 -8.13 -2.91
CA VAL A 115 -8.90 -9.32 -2.98
C VAL A 115 -8.44 -10.34 -1.96
N ALA A 116 -9.35 -10.77 -1.09
CA ALA A 116 -9.15 -11.86 -0.15
C ALA A 116 -9.98 -13.08 -0.59
N TYR A 117 -9.45 -14.27 -0.34
CA TYR A 117 -10.05 -15.54 -0.74
C TYR A 117 -10.50 -16.33 0.48
N THR A 118 -11.73 -16.82 0.49
CA THR A 118 -12.26 -17.59 1.62
C THR A 118 -11.52 -18.92 1.80
N GLY A 119 -11.17 -19.24 3.03
CA GLY A 119 -10.49 -20.47 3.43
C GLY A 119 -8.98 -20.44 3.24
N THR A 120 -8.39 -19.31 2.85
CA THR A 120 -6.93 -19.18 2.70
C THR A 120 -6.49 -17.75 3.03
N PRO A 121 -5.50 -17.54 3.92
CA PRO A 121 -5.03 -16.20 4.30
C PRO A 121 -4.12 -15.58 3.22
N VAL A 122 -4.67 -15.36 2.03
CA VAL A 122 -3.99 -14.80 0.87
C VAL A 122 -4.66 -13.50 0.45
N LEU A 123 -3.83 -12.47 0.28
CA LEU A 123 -4.22 -11.17 -0.27
C LEU A 123 -3.67 -11.06 -1.69
N ARG A 124 -4.54 -10.87 -2.67
CA ARG A 124 -4.16 -10.39 -3.99
C ARG A 124 -4.33 -8.87 -4.04
N SER A 125 -3.40 -8.19 -4.69
CA SER A 125 -3.45 -6.74 -4.85
C SER A 125 -3.05 -6.35 -6.27
N PHE A 126 -3.72 -5.35 -6.83
CA PHE A 126 -3.37 -4.73 -8.10
C PHE A 126 -3.91 -3.30 -8.15
N ALA A 127 -3.39 -2.48 -9.06
CA ALA A 127 -3.81 -1.10 -9.23
C ALA A 127 -4.22 -0.83 -10.69
N LYS A 128 -5.31 -0.08 -10.85
CA LYS A 128 -5.72 0.51 -12.13
C LYS A 128 -5.39 2.00 -12.09
N VAL A 129 -4.73 2.49 -13.13
CA VAL A 129 -4.40 3.90 -13.32
C VAL A 129 -5.19 4.44 -14.50
N GLN A 130 -5.90 5.54 -14.30
CA GLN A 130 -6.70 6.21 -15.32
C GLN A 130 -6.26 7.67 -15.45
N ASN A 131 -5.87 8.05 -16.66
CA ASN A 131 -5.64 9.45 -17.00
C ASN A 131 -7.00 10.11 -17.31
N GLU A 132 -7.40 11.07 -16.49
CA GLU A 132 -8.62 11.88 -16.67
C GLU A 132 -8.31 13.28 -17.23
N GLY A 133 -7.03 13.57 -17.49
CA GLY A 133 -6.58 14.83 -18.07
C GLY A 133 -6.65 14.86 -19.60
N ASP A 134 -6.34 16.03 -20.15
CA ASP A 134 -6.28 16.30 -21.59
C ASP A 134 -4.87 16.06 -22.20
N LYS A 135 -3.86 15.83 -21.34
CA LYS A 135 -2.46 15.62 -21.74
C LYS A 135 -2.07 14.15 -21.63
N ASN A 136 -1.21 13.71 -22.55
CA ASN A 136 -0.59 12.40 -22.43
C ASN A 136 0.32 12.33 -21.21
N ILE A 137 0.26 11.20 -20.50
CA ILE A 137 1.10 10.90 -19.35
C ILE A 137 1.92 9.65 -19.67
N ILE A 138 3.20 9.67 -19.32
CA ILE A 138 4.07 8.49 -19.40
C ILE A 138 4.15 7.90 -18.01
N LEU A 139 3.47 6.77 -17.79
CA LEU A 139 3.55 6.00 -16.56
C LEU A 139 4.84 5.17 -16.57
N CYS A 140 5.80 5.55 -15.73
CA CYS A 140 7.08 4.84 -15.62
C CYS A 140 6.97 3.63 -14.68
N GLN A 141 6.26 3.78 -13.56
CA GLN A 141 6.11 2.72 -12.55
C GLN A 141 4.77 2.85 -11.84
N VAL A 142 4.19 1.69 -11.50
CA VAL A 142 3.06 1.54 -10.60
C VAL A 142 3.27 0.28 -9.77
N THR A 143 3.10 0.36 -8.45
CA THR A 143 3.18 -0.83 -7.59
C THR A 143 1.81 -1.48 -7.44
N SER A 144 1.78 -2.80 -7.36
CA SER A 144 0.56 -3.52 -7.01
C SER A 144 0.29 -3.46 -5.51
N LEU A 145 1.32 -3.34 -4.68
CA LEU A 145 1.24 -3.25 -3.22
C LEU A 145 2.57 -2.71 -2.68
N VAL A 146 2.52 -1.94 -1.60
CA VAL A 146 3.71 -1.59 -0.80
C VAL A 146 3.45 -1.96 0.65
N VAL A 147 4.37 -2.72 1.24
CA VAL A 147 4.26 -3.19 2.61
C VAL A 147 5.52 -2.77 3.37
N GLY A 148 5.32 -2.06 4.49
CA GLY A 148 6.38 -1.71 5.43
C GLY A 148 6.33 -2.61 6.67
N GLY A 149 7.35 -2.49 7.52
CA GLY A 149 7.27 -3.04 8.88
C GLY A 149 7.30 -4.56 9.01
N LEU A 150 7.53 -5.32 7.92
CA LEU A 150 7.57 -6.80 7.96
C LEU A 150 8.56 -7.36 8.99
N THR A 151 9.62 -6.62 9.28
CA THR A 151 10.66 -6.98 10.26
C THR A 151 10.50 -6.27 11.61
N GLY A 152 9.45 -5.48 11.79
CA GLY A 152 9.27 -4.59 12.93
C GLY A 152 9.18 -5.30 14.29
N GLY A 153 8.90 -6.61 14.30
CA GLY A 153 8.77 -7.40 15.52
C GLY A 153 10.07 -7.72 16.26
N SER A 154 11.24 -7.46 15.67
CA SER A 154 12.53 -7.71 16.32
C SER A 154 13.52 -6.56 16.15
N ARG A 155 14.36 -6.36 17.16
CA ARG A 155 15.54 -5.48 17.06
C ARG A 155 16.68 -6.15 16.31
N GLU A 156 16.79 -7.47 16.46
CA GLU A 156 17.75 -8.32 15.75
C GLU A 156 17.14 -8.83 14.45
N TRP A 157 16.39 -7.98 13.74
CA TRP A 157 15.63 -8.38 12.54
C TRP A 157 16.51 -8.99 11.45
N PHE A 158 17.78 -8.59 11.38
CA PHE A 158 18.77 -9.09 10.42
C PHE A 158 19.18 -10.55 10.70
N HIS A 159 18.90 -11.04 11.91
CA HIS A 159 19.10 -12.43 12.32
C HIS A 159 17.77 -13.21 12.33
N ASP A 160 16.69 -12.59 12.83
CA ASP A 160 15.42 -13.28 13.11
C ASP A 160 14.51 -13.46 11.87
N TYR A 161 14.82 -12.78 10.77
CA TYR A 161 14.05 -12.86 9.53
C TYR A 161 14.93 -13.31 8.37
N VAL A 162 14.37 -14.17 7.52
CA VAL A 162 15.01 -14.63 6.28
C VAL A 162 14.17 -14.16 5.11
N ALA A 163 14.79 -13.44 4.17
CA ALA A 163 14.21 -13.13 2.87
C ALA A 163 14.62 -14.22 1.88
N SER A 164 13.67 -15.07 1.50
CA SER A 164 13.89 -16.14 0.52
C SER A 164 13.32 -15.74 -0.83
N SER A 165 14.10 -15.93 -1.90
CA SER A 165 13.64 -15.78 -3.28
C SER A 165 13.90 -17.05 -4.06
N ALA A 166 12.95 -17.41 -4.92
CA ALA A 166 13.16 -18.47 -5.91
C ALA A 166 13.84 -17.85 -7.14
N THR A 167 15.17 -17.95 -7.23
CA THR A 167 15.92 -17.54 -8.41
C THR A 167 16.13 -18.75 -9.30
N ASN A 168 15.41 -18.85 -10.40
CA ASN A 168 15.65 -19.87 -11.42
C ASN A 168 16.45 -19.24 -12.57
N THR A 169 17.64 -19.77 -12.83
CA THR A 169 18.58 -19.25 -13.86
C THR A 169 18.26 -19.70 -15.28
N TRP A 170 17.17 -20.46 -15.48
CA TRP A 170 16.80 -21.03 -16.78
C TRP A 170 15.92 -20.11 -17.64
N PHE A 171 15.66 -18.88 -17.19
CA PHE A 171 14.99 -17.82 -17.95
C PHE A 171 15.81 -16.54 -17.91
#